data_AF-A0A1H7IJZ7-F1
#
_entry.id   AF-A0A1H7IJZ7-F1
#
_cell.length_a   1.000
_cell.length_b   1.000
_cell.length_c   1.000
_cell.angle_alpha   90.00
_cell.angle_beta   90.00
_cell.angle_gamma   90.00
#
_symmetry.space_group_name_H-M   'P 1'
#
loop_
_entity.id
_entity.type
_entity.pdbx_description
1 polymer ?
#
loop_
_entity_poly.entity_id
_entity_poly.type
_entity_poly.pdbx_seq_one_letter_code
_entity_poly.pdbx_strand_id
1 'polypeptide(L)' 'MKCRMCGFEFDENELENRGCSSCGKHNCNQVHCPNCGFGNSPELGQEFEFITKLKNRFNKKESENGSI' A
#
# COMPACT_ATOMS: atom_id res chain seq x y z
N MET A 1 8.22 2.03 2.73
CA MET A 1 6.80 1.62 2.62
C MET A 1 5.91 2.42 3.58
N LYS A 2 4.59 2.45 3.34
CA LYS A 2 3.59 3.08 4.22
C LYS A 2 2.59 2.03 4.72
N CYS A 3 2.34 1.97 6.03
CA CYS A 3 1.39 1.03 6.60
C CYS A 3 -0.04 1.33 6.12
N ARG A 4 -0.74 0.32 5.61
CA ARG A 4 -2.12 0.46 5.12
C ARG A 4 -3.17 0.61 6.22
N MET A 5 -2.82 0.26 7.47
CA MET A 5 -3.73 0.38 8.61
C MET A 5 -3.54 1.68 9.37
N CYS A 6 -2.30 2.02 9.74
CA CYS A 6 -2.03 3.17 10.62
C CYS A 6 -1.36 4.35 9.90
N GLY A 7 -0.99 4.20 8.63
CA GLY A 7 -0.35 5.26 7.84
C GLY A 7 1.11 5.55 8.19
N PHE A 8 1.71 4.83 9.15
CA PHE A 8 3.12 4.99 9.52
C PHE A 8 4.05 4.67 8.35
N GLU A 9 5.05 5.52 8.13
CA GLU A 9 6.05 5.38 7.06
C GLU A 9 7.35 4.84 7.63
N PHE A 10 7.89 3.80 6.99
CA PHE A 10 9.09 3.10 7.43
C PHE A 10 9.80 2.44 6.24
N ASP A 11 11.10 2.23 6.32
CA ASP A 11 11.83 1.44 5.32
C ASP A 11 11.66 -0.05 5.62
N GLU A 12 11.21 -0.80 4.63
CA GLU A 12 11.08 -2.25 4.75
C GLU A 12 12.42 -2.97 4.67
N ASN A 13 13.45 -2.31 4.11
CA ASN A 13 14.77 -2.87 3.97
C ASN A 13 15.59 -2.85 5.26
N GLU A 14 15.27 -1.91 6.14
CA GLU A 14 15.88 -1.74 7.47
C GLU A 14 15.27 -2.70 8.51
N LEU A 15 14.20 -3.42 8.18
CA LEU A 15 13.59 -4.40 9.09
C LEU A 15 14.38 -5.71 9.08
N GLU A 16 15.10 -5.97 10.17
CA GLU A 16 15.88 -7.21 10.39
C GLU A 16 15.03 -8.49 10.18
N ASN A 17 13.74 -8.42 10.51
CA ASN A 17 12.80 -9.51 10.32
C ASN A 17 11.60 -9.04 9.50
N ARG A 18 11.75 -9.02 8.17
CA ARG A 18 10.64 -8.76 7.23
C ARG A 18 9.51 -9.80 7.32
N GLY A 19 9.65 -10.83 8.15
CA GLY A 19 8.70 -11.93 8.32
C GLY A 19 8.10 -11.98 9.73
N CYS A 20 6.97 -12.70 9.82
CA CYS A 20 6.25 -12.94 11.05
C CYS A 20 7.10 -13.79 12.00
N SER A 21 7.62 -13.20 13.08
CA SER A 21 8.45 -13.89 14.09
C SER A 21 7.69 -14.98 14.87
N SER A 22 6.37 -15.10 14.69
CA SER A 22 5.53 -16.01 15.49
C SER A 22 4.54 -16.87 14.70
N CYS A 23 4.41 -16.75 13.37
CA CYS A 23 3.35 -17.50 12.65
C CYS A 23 3.77 -18.87 12.08
N GLY A 24 5.05 -19.26 12.21
CA GLY A 24 5.55 -20.58 11.82
C GLY A 24 5.43 -20.93 10.32
N LYS A 25 4.90 -20.03 9.48
CA LYS A 25 4.81 -20.21 8.03
C LYS A 25 6.08 -19.70 7.37
N HIS A 26 6.80 -20.61 6.73
CA HIS A 26 7.83 -20.26 5.75
C HIS A 26 7.17 -19.59 4.52
N ASN A 27 7.80 -18.55 3.98
CA ASN A 27 7.34 -17.79 2.80
C ASN A 27 6.10 -16.89 3.02
N CYS A 28 6.00 -16.22 4.17
CA CYS A 28 5.04 -15.13 4.34
C CYS A 28 5.57 -13.86 3.64
N ASN A 29 5.07 -13.55 2.44
CA ASN A 29 5.41 -12.33 1.68
C ASN A 29 4.75 -11.07 2.28
N GLN A 30 4.74 -10.92 3.61
CA GLN A 30 4.15 -9.77 4.29
C GLN A 30 5.15 -9.07 5.19
N VAL A 31 5.31 -7.76 4.98
CA VAL A 31 6.13 -6.88 5.81
C VAL A 31 5.26 -6.30 6.94
N HIS A 32 5.62 -6.63 8.18
CA HIS A 32 4.87 -6.19 9.35
C HIS A 32 5.23 -4.75 9.72
N CYS A 33 4.22 -3.94 10.01
CA CYS A 33 4.42 -2.56 10.44
C CYS A 33 5.06 -2.51 11.84
N PRO A 34 6.19 -1.80 12.02
CA PRO A 34 6.82 -1.68 13.34
C PRO A 34 5.99 -0.86 14.34
N ASN A 35 5.04 -0.04 13.87
CA ASN A 35 4.19 0.77 14.73
C ASN A 35 2.93 0.03 15.24
N CYS A 36 2.30 -0.83 14.42
CA CYS A 36 1.03 -1.47 14.78
C CYS A 36 0.96 -2.99 14.56
N GLY A 37 2.02 -3.61 14.04
CA GLY A 37 2.08 -5.05 13.78
C GLY A 37 1.31 -5.53 12.54
N PHE A 38 0.62 -4.67 11.81
CA PHE A 38 -0.15 -5.10 10.63
C PHE A 38 0.74 -5.62 9.49
N GLY A 39 0.37 -6.76 8.90
CA GLY A 39 1.04 -7.34 7.73
C GLY A 39 0.68 -6.63 6.42
N ASN A 40 1.66 -5.95 5.82
CA ASN A 40 1.52 -5.29 4.53
C ASN A 40 2.07 -6.22 3.43
N SER A 41 1.36 -6.40 2.32
CA SER A 41 1.98 -7.03 1.15
C SER A 41 2.74 -5.95 0.35
N PRO A 42 3.98 -6.22 -0.08
CA PRO A 42 4.79 -5.30 -0.89
C PRO A 42 4.30 -5.20 -2.36
N GLU A 43 3.44 -6.12 -2.81
CA GLU A 43 3.00 -6.22 -4.22
C GLU A 43 1.81 -5.30 -4.58
N LEU A 44 1.28 -4.56 -3.59
CA LEU A 44 0.02 -3.80 -3.71
C LEU A 44 0.02 -2.58 -4.64
N GLY A 45 1.15 -2.22 -5.26
CA GLY A 45 1.13 -1.21 -6.33
C GLY A 45 0.13 -1.55 -7.45
N GLN A 46 -0.20 -2.83 -7.61
CA GLN A 46 -1.08 -3.34 -8.67
C GLN A 46 -2.56 -3.44 -8.27
N GLU A 47 -2.90 -3.58 -6.98
CA GLU A 47 -4.30 -3.85 -6.57
C GLU A 47 -5.24 -2.66 -6.78
N PHE A 48 -4.71 -1.44 -6.96
CA PHE A 48 -5.50 -0.22 -7.14
C PHE A 48 -5.42 0.40 -8.53
N GLU A 49 -4.87 -0.30 -9.52
CA GLU A 49 -4.83 0.19 -10.91
C GLU A 49 -6.22 0.63 -11.39
N PHE A 50 -7.27 -0.10 -11.02
CA PHE A 50 -8.65 0.22 -11.39
C PHE A 50 -9.14 1.52 -10.73
N ILE A 51 -8.76 1.80 -9.47
CA ILE A 51 -9.10 3.05 -8.78
C ILE A 51 -8.35 4.22 -9.41
N THR A 52 -7.08 4.05 -9.75
CA THR A 52 -6.29 5.07 -10.45
C THR A 52 -6.88 5.39 -11.82
N LYS A 53 -7.29 4.37 -12.59
CA LYS A 53 -7.98 4.53 -13.88
C LYS A 53 -9.33 5.24 -13.71
N LEU A 54 -10.10 4.94 -12.66
CA LEU A 54 -11.35 5.65 -12.35
C LEU A 54 -11.10 7.13 -12.01
N LYS A 55 -10.17 7.43 -11.09
CA LYS A 55 -9.81 8.82 -10.73
C LYS A 55 -9.41 9.65 -11.94
N ASN A 56 -8.58 9.11 -12.83
CA ASN A 56 -8.15 9.80 -14.05
C ASN A 56 -9.32 10.10 -15.01
N ARG A 57 -10.33 9.22 -15.08
CA ARG A 57 -11.54 9.45 -15.88
C ARG A 57 -12.46 10.52 -15.30
N PHE A 58 -12.51 10.66 -13.98
CA PHE A 58 -13.29 11.72 -13.33
C PHE A 58 -12.60 13.08 -13.41
N ASN A 59 -11.29 13.16 -13.17
CA ASN A 59 -10.53 14.41 -13.29
C ASN A 59 -10.52 14.97 -14.72
N LYS A 60 -10.56 14.12 -15.75
CA LYS A 60 -10.62 14.58 -17.15
C LYS A 60 -11.92 15.32 -17.50
N LYS A 61 -13.02 15.09 -16.77
CA LYS A 61 -14.32 15.74 -17.03
C LYS A 61 -14.46 17.15 -16.41
N GLU A 62 -13.64 17.50 -15.43
CA GLU A 62 -13.64 18.84 -14.83
C GLU A 62 -12.97 19.89 -15.75
N SER A 63 -12.09 19.47 -16.66
CA SER A 63 -11.38 20.40 -17.57
C SER A 63 -12.16 20.77 -18.84
N GLU A 64 -13.24 20.07 -19.19
CA GLU A 64 -14.05 20.35 -20.41
C GLU A 64 -15.36 21.12 -20.13
N ASN A 65 -15.76 21.30 -18.87
CA ASN A 65 -17.00 22.02 -18.50
C ASN A 65 -16.76 23.34 -17.74
N GLY A 66 -15.53 23.86 -17.76
CA GLY A 66 -15.14 25.13 -17.13
C GLY A 66 -15.01 26.30 -18.10
N SER A 67 -15.80 26.33 -19.19
CA SER A 67 -15.92 27.48 -20.08
C SER A 67 -17.40 27.83 -20.24
N ILE A 68 -17.90 28.63 -19.29
CA ILE A 68 -19.07 29.49 -19.48
C ILE A 68 -18.56 30.92 -19.22
#